data_AF-A0A0Q9NPQ6-F1
#
_entry.id   AF-A0A0Q9NPQ6-F1
#
_cell.length_a   1.000
_cell.length_b   1.000
_cell.length_c   1.000
_cell.angle_alpha   90.00
_cell.angle_beta   90.00
_cell.angle_gamma   90.00
#
_symmetry.space_group_name_H-M   'P 1'
#
loop_
_entity.id
_entity.type
_entity.pdbx_description
1 polymer ?
#
loop_
_entity_poly.entity_id
_entity_poly.type
_entity_poly.pdbx_seq_one_letter_code
_entity_poly.pdbx_strand_id
1 'polypeptide(L)'
;MLSTLPVKGRAPKTGYSRDQFGEAWADVDRNGCATRNDMLRRDLTAAVLKPGTRGCVVLSGTLSDPYTGSSIAFVRGAATSTAVQIDHVVALSDAWQKGAHRLAPARRVAFANDPLNLLAVDGPANMQKSDGDAATWLPPNRAFRCTYVARQIAVKAKYALWVTPAERDAMARVLGNCPATPPGPGSRPTATKPAAAPAAAAVPLPPAAATPAPAAADPAGAYYANCAAVRAAGAAPIRRGQPGYSSRLDRDGDGVGCE
;
A
#
# COMPACT_ATOMS: atom_id res chain seq x y z
N MET A 1 -8.57 3.40 -24.63
CA MET A 1 -8.72 2.41 -23.53
C MET A 1 -9.66 2.86 -22.42
N LEU A 2 -9.59 4.08 -21.88
CA LEU A 2 -10.58 4.51 -20.87
C LEU A 2 -12.04 4.39 -21.35
N SER A 3 -12.30 4.73 -22.61
CA SER A 3 -13.63 4.65 -23.22
C SER A 3 -14.25 3.25 -23.19
N THR A 4 -13.45 2.19 -23.19
CA THR A 4 -13.92 0.80 -23.25
C THR A 4 -14.33 0.24 -21.89
N LEU A 5 -14.01 0.92 -20.78
CA LEU A 5 -14.40 0.47 -19.43
C LEU A 5 -15.89 0.79 -19.18
N PRO A 6 -16.71 -0.17 -18.73
CA PRO A 6 -18.08 0.13 -18.33
C PRO A 6 -18.12 1.20 -17.22
N VAL A 7 -19.18 2.01 -17.20
CA VAL A 7 -19.40 3.03 -16.17
C VAL A 7 -20.63 2.64 -15.36
N LYS A 8 -20.46 2.42 -14.05
CA LYS A 8 -21.55 2.02 -13.14
C LYS A 8 -21.29 2.56 -11.73
N GLY A 9 -22.31 2.57 -10.88
CA GLY A 9 -22.14 2.83 -9.45
C GLY A 9 -21.29 1.77 -8.73
N ARG A 10 -20.93 2.04 -7.47
CA ARG A 10 -20.30 1.04 -6.60
C ARG A 10 -21.33 -0.03 -6.23
N ALA A 11 -20.96 -1.29 -6.35
CA ALA A 11 -21.69 -2.39 -5.74
C ALA A 11 -21.46 -2.41 -4.21
N PRO A 12 -22.33 -3.05 -3.42
CA PRO A 12 -22.13 -3.19 -1.99
C PRO A 12 -20.80 -3.88 -1.63
N LYS A 13 -20.25 -3.53 -0.46
CA LYS A 13 -19.06 -4.20 0.11
C LYS A 13 -19.40 -5.51 0.83
N THR A 14 -20.68 -5.91 0.86
CA THR A 14 -21.13 -7.16 1.49
C THR A 14 -20.34 -8.37 0.97
N GLY A 15 -19.92 -9.23 1.90
CA GLY A 15 -19.16 -10.44 1.59
C GLY A 15 -17.69 -10.22 1.23
N TYR A 16 -17.21 -8.98 1.24
CA TYR A 16 -15.80 -8.68 1.02
C TYR A 16 -14.96 -9.12 2.23
N SER A 17 -13.99 -9.98 1.96
CA SER A 17 -12.79 -10.20 2.78
C SER A 17 -11.58 -10.22 1.84
N ARG A 18 -10.39 -9.89 2.36
CA ARG A 18 -9.14 -10.05 1.60
C ARG A 18 -8.91 -11.51 1.19
N ASP A 19 -9.39 -12.45 1.99
CA ASP A 19 -9.25 -13.90 1.74
C ASP A 19 -10.00 -14.34 0.47
N GLN A 20 -10.97 -13.55 0.00
CA GLN A 20 -11.63 -13.80 -1.28
C GLN A 20 -10.67 -13.70 -2.47
N PHE A 21 -9.50 -13.10 -2.28
CA PHE A 21 -8.44 -12.98 -3.27
C PHE A 21 -7.33 -14.03 -3.07
N GLY A 22 -7.57 -15.04 -2.22
CA GLY A 22 -6.65 -16.13 -1.91
C GLY A 22 -5.52 -15.74 -0.98
N GLU A 23 -4.50 -16.59 -0.93
CA GLU A 23 -3.33 -16.38 -0.08
C GLU A 23 -2.62 -15.07 -0.43
N ALA A 24 -2.28 -14.31 0.61
CA ALA A 24 -1.56 -13.07 0.46
C ALA A 24 -0.17 -13.34 -0.12
N TRP A 25 0.13 -12.72 -1.27
CA TRP A 25 1.41 -12.85 -1.97
C TRP A 25 1.71 -14.27 -2.48
N ALA A 26 0.66 -14.99 -2.90
CA ALA A 26 0.79 -16.31 -3.50
C ALA A 26 1.84 -16.33 -4.63
N ASP A 27 2.60 -17.42 -4.70
CA ASP A 27 3.52 -17.71 -5.81
C ASP A 27 2.71 -18.17 -7.04
N VAL A 28 2.16 -17.21 -7.79
CA VAL A 28 1.26 -17.48 -8.92
C VAL A 28 1.99 -17.85 -10.20
N ASP A 29 3.26 -17.50 -10.34
CA ASP A 29 4.10 -17.86 -11.48
C ASP A 29 4.93 -19.15 -11.23
N ARG A 30 4.88 -19.67 -10.00
CA ARG A 30 5.55 -20.90 -9.55
C ARG A 30 7.06 -20.84 -9.67
N ASN A 31 7.64 -19.65 -9.52
CA ASN A 31 9.07 -19.44 -9.56
C ASN A 31 9.76 -19.81 -8.22
N GLY A 32 8.99 -20.11 -7.17
CA GLY A 32 9.46 -20.43 -5.83
C GLY A 32 9.55 -19.22 -4.89
N CYS A 33 9.14 -18.04 -5.33
CA CYS A 33 9.13 -16.80 -4.59
C CYS A 33 7.69 -16.32 -4.38
N ALA A 34 7.40 -15.83 -3.18
CA ALA A 34 6.14 -15.12 -2.95
C ALA A 34 6.13 -13.82 -3.78
N THR A 35 4.97 -13.47 -4.36
CA THR A 35 4.78 -12.29 -5.23
C THR A 35 5.34 -11.00 -4.61
N ARG A 36 5.29 -10.85 -3.29
CA ARG A 36 5.88 -9.70 -2.59
C ARG A 36 7.37 -9.53 -2.90
N ASN A 37 8.13 -10.62 -2.87
CA ASN A 37 9.56 -10.56 -3.13
C ASN A 37 9.84 -10.30 -4.62
N ASP A 38 9.00 -10.81 -5.52
CA ASP A 38 9.12 -10.51 -6.95
C ASP A 38 8.94 -9.01 -7.20
N MET A 39 7.96 -8.39 -6.54
CA MET A 39 7.74 -6.94 -6.65
C MET A 39 8.88 -6.14 -6.05
N LEU A 40 9.39 -6.53 -4.87
CA LEU A 40 10.57 -5.88 -4.28
C LEU A 40 11.79 -6.01 -5.19
N ARG A 41 12.04 -7.19 -5.76
CA ARG A 41 13.18 -7.41 -6.66
C ARG A 41 13.06 -6.63 -7.97
N ARG A 42 11.84 -6.47 -8.48
CA ARG A 42 11.56 -5.68 -9.69
C ARG A 42 11.74 -4.18 -9.43
N ASP A 43 11.24 -3.67 -8.30
CA ASP A 43 11.08 -2.24 -8.06
C ASP A 43 12.22 -1.61 -7.27
N LEU A 44 13.00 -2.40 -6.52
CA LEU A 44 14.17 -1.90 -5.80
C LEU A 44 15.42 -1.91 -6.69
N THR A 45 16.19 -0.83 -6.59
CA THR A 45 17.54 -0.76 -7.14
C THR A 45 18.57 -1.17 -6.08
N ALA A 46 19.74 -1.63 -6.52
CA ALA A 46 20.81 -2.12 -5.63
C ALA A 46 20.31 -3.17 -4.61
N ALA A 47 19.43 -4.07 -5.06
CA ALA A 47 18.81 -5.06 -4.21
C ALA A 47 19.82 -6.12 -3.72
N VAL A 48 19.87 -6.35 -2.42
CA VAL A 48 20.64 -7.44 -1.81
C VAL A 48 19.71 -8.62 -1.53
N LEU A 49 20.10 -9.79 -2.02
CA LEU A 49 19.31 -11.03 -1.89
C LEU A 49 19.89 -11.92 -0.79
N LYS A 50 19.03 -12.62 -0.05
CA LYS A 50 19.45 -13.59 0.96
C LYS A 50 20.07 -14.82 0.28
N PRO A 51 21.32 -15.18 0.61
CA PRO A 51 21.93 -16.42 0.13
C PRO A 51 21.07 -17.66 0.46
N GLY A 52 21.14 -18.69 -0.37
CA GLY A 52 20.39 -19.93 -0.18
C GLY A 52 18.88 -19.86 -0.45
N THR A 53 18.36 -18.70 -0.92
CA THR A 53 16.93 -18.53 -1.22
C THR A 53 16.59 -18.58 -2.70
N ARG A 54 17.51 -19.07 -3.55
CA ARG A 54 17.39 -19.06 -5.02
C ARG A 54 17.08 -17.66 -5.60
N GLY A 55 17.55 -16.62 -4.92
CA GLY A 55 17.33 -15.24 -5.33
C GLY A 55 15.94 -14.69 -5.04
N CYS A 56 15.15 -15.34 -4.18
CA CYS A 56 13.81 -14.88 -3.80
C CYS A 56 13.86 -13.79 -2.73
N VAL A 57 14.50 -14.04 -1.58
CA VAL A 57 14.30 -13.15 -0.42
C VAL A 57 15.14 -11.89 -0.58
N VAL A 58 14.47 -10.74 -0.79
CA VAL A 58 15.10 -9.43 -0.77
C VAL A 58 15.36 -9.00 0.69
N LEU A 59 16.63 -8.70 1.00
CA LEU A 59 17.09 -8.22 2.30
C LEU A 59 17.16 -6.70 2.37
N SER A 60 17.60 -6.03 1.31
CA SER A 60 17.66 -4.58 1.25
C SER A 60 17.66 -4.06 -0.19
N GLY A 61 17.53 -2.75 -0.36
CA GLY A 61 17.63 -2.05 -1.63
C GLY A 61 17.20 -0.58 -1.49
N THR A 62 17.11 0.13 -2.60
CA THR A 62 16.62 1.51 -2.63
C THR A 62 15.42 1.61 -3.56
N LEU A 63 14.29 2.05 -3.01
CA LEU A 63 13.07 2.36 -3.74
C LEU A 63 13.14 3.81 -4.22
N SER A 64 13.05 4.02 -5.53
CA SER A 64 12.65 5.31 -6.07
C SER A 64 11.11 5.32 -6.10
N ASP A 65 10.50 5.84 -5.02
CA ASP A 65 9.07 5.66 -4.76
C ASP A 65 8.21 6.42 -5.79
N PRO A 66 7.35 5.72 -6.54
CA PRO A 66 6.56 6.37 -7.56
C PRO A 66 5.47 7.29 -6.97
N TYR A 67 5.00 7.02 -5.74
CA TYR A 67 3.87 7.77 -5.18
C TYR A 67 4.24 9.16 -4.66
N THR A 68 5.37 9.26 -3.97
CA THR A 68 5.87 10.51 -3.36
C THR A 68 6.99 11.14 -4.16
N GLY A 69 7.69 10.39 -5.01
CA GLY A 69 8.90 10.83 -5.70
C GLY A 69 10.15 10.78 -4.83
N SER A 70 10.03 10.29 -3.58
CA SER A 70 11.13 10.17 -2.63
C SER A 70 12.01 8.96 -2.91
N SER A 71 13.24 8.96 -2.39
CA SER A 71 14.09 7.78 -2.35
C SER A 71 14.04 7.16 -0.95
N ILE A 72 13.70 5.88 -0.85
CA ILE A 72 13.52 5.16 0.41
C ILE A 72 14.50 3.99 0.49
N ALA A 73 15.33 3.98 1.53
CA ALA A 73 16.17 2.82 1.83
C ALA A 73 15.31 1.72 2.45
N PHE A 74 15.26 0.56 1.80
CA PHE A 74 14.57 -0.63 2.30
C PHE A 74 15.58 -1.57 2.95
N VAL A 75 15.26 -2.01 4.17
CA VAL A 75 15.93 -3.09 4.89
C VAL A 75 14.88 -3.98 5.53
N ARG A 76 14.87 -5.25 5.14
CA ARG A 76 13.97 -6.25 5.70
C ARG A 76 14.15 -6.32 7.21
N GLY A 77 13.03 -6.22 7.93
CA GLY A 77 13.01 -6.09 9.40
C GLY A 77 12.05 -5.01 9.87
N ALA A 78 11.82 -4.97 11.18
CA ALA A 78 10.80 -4.13 11.81
C ALA A 78 10.95 -2.63 11.51
N ALA A 79 12.18 -2.14 11.36
CA ALA A 79 12.47 -0.72 11.21
C ALA A 79 11.95 -0.10 9.90
N THR A 80 12.04 -0.81 8.76
CA THR A 80 11.71 -0.20 7.45
C THR A 80 10.79 -1.05 6.57
N SER A 81 10.43 -2.27 6.98
CA SER A 81 9.51 -3.10 6.18
C SER A 81 8.10 -2.52 6.07
N THR A 82 7.71 -1.66 7.00
CA THR A 82 6.46 -0.90 6.95
C THR A 82 6.56 0.37 6.10
N ALA A 83 7.78 0.90 5.94
CA ALA A 83 8.07 2.07 5.12
C ALA A 83 7.96 1.77 3.61
N VAL A 84 8.26 0.53 3.19
CA VAL A 84 7.99 0.05 1.82
C VAL A 84 6.93 -1.03 1.83
N GLN A 85 5.79 -0.72 1.23
CA GLN A 85 4.67 -1.64 1.07
C GLN A 85 4.52 -2.04 -0.39
N ILE A 86 3.92 -3.20 -0.63
CA ILE A 86 3.45 -3.56 -1.97
C ILE A 86 1.98 -3.16 -2.03
N ASP A 87 1.65 -2.18 -2.85
CA ASP A 87 0.29 -1.70 -3.04
C ASP A 87 -0.38 -2.38 -4.23
N HIS A 88 -1.70 -2.58 -4.09
CA HIS A 88 -2.60 -2.85 -5.19
C HIS A 88 -3.05 -1.52 -5.80
N VAL A 89 -2.50 -1.17 -6.98
CA VAL A 89 -2.78 0.08 -7.71
C VAL A 89 -4.28 0.29 -7.91
N VAL A 90 -5.03 -0.80 -8.16
CA VAL A 90 -6.47 -0.90 -7.93
C VAL A 90 -6.69 -1.73 -6.66
N ALA A 91 -7.11 -1.07 -5.57
CA ALA A 91 -7.26 -1.70 -4.26
C ALA A 91 -8.27 -2.86 -4.29
N LEU A 92 -8.03 -3.92 -3.49
CA LEU A 92 -8.89 -5.11 -3.47
C LEU A 92 -10.36 -4.79 -3.10
N SER A 93 -10.57 -3.88 -2.14
CA SER A 93 -11.91 -3.42 -1.71
C SER A 93 -12.61 -2.60 -2.81
N ASP A 94 -11.85 -1.75 -3.52
CA ASP A 94 -12.38 -0.99 -4.67
C ASP A 94 -12.78 -1.94 -5.80
N ALA A 95 -11.89 -2.88 -6.13
CA ALA A 95 -12.13 -3.88 -7.15
C ALA A 95 -13.36 -4.73 -6.81
N TRP A 96 -13.56 -5.15 -5.56
CA TRP A 96 -14.74 -5.89 -5.12
C TRP A 96 -16.03 -5.16 -5.48
N GLN A 97 -16.12 -3.88 -5.12
CA GLN A 97 -17.28 -3.03 -5.40
C GLN A 97 -17.41 -2.69 -6.89
N LYS A 98 -16.39 -2.98 -7.70
CA LYS A 98 -16.34 -2.63 -9.13
C LYS A 98 -16.17 -3.84 -10.06
N GLY A 99 -16.55 -5.02 -9.59
CA GLY A 99 -16.71 -6.22 -10.41
C GLY A 99 -15.93 -7.44 -9.95
N ALA A 100 -14.97 -7.28 -9.05
CA ALA A 100 -14.16 -8.40 -8.57
C ALA A 100 -15.00 -9.46 -7.85
N HIS A 101 -16.13 -9.08 -7.22
CA HIS A 101 -17.05 -10.03 -6.58
C HIS A 101 -17.65 -11.06 -7.55
N ARG A 102 -17.73 -10.74 -8.85
CA ARG A 102 -18.26 -11.63 -9.90
C ARG A 102 -17.21 -12.52 -10.54
N LEU A 103 -15.94 -12.31 -10.18
CA LEU A 103 -14.85 -13.09 -10.76
C LEU A 103 -14.81 -14.46 -10.10
N ALA A 104 -14.51 -15.48 -10.90
CA ALA A 104 -14.12 -16.77 -10.39
C ALA A 104 -12.96 -16.63 -9.39
N PRO A 105 -12.90 -17.45 -8.32
CA PRO A 105 -11.87 -17.33 -7.29
C PRO A 105 -10.44 -17.26 -7.86
N ALA A 106 -10.10 -18.13 -8.82
CA ALA A 106 -8.78 -18.12 -9.47
C ALA A 106 -8.45 -16.78 -10.15
N ARG A 107 -9.44 -16.09 -10.74
CA ARG A 107 -9.24 -14.76 -11.32
C ARG A 107 -9.04 -13.67 -10.27
N ARG A 108 -9.62 -13.82 -9.07
CA ARG A 108 -9.35 -12.91 -7.94
C ARG A 108 -7.92 -13.10 -7.42
N VAL A 109 -7.46 -14.35 -7.31
CA VAL A 109 -6.05 -14.66 -6.97
C VAL A 109 -5.10 -14.05 -8.00
N ALA A 110 -5.39 -14.23 -9.29
CA ALA A 110 -4.60 -13.62 -10.36
C ALA A 110 -4.61 -12.08 -10.27
N PHE A 111 -5.75 -11.44 -9.96
CA PHE A 111 -5.84 -9.99 -9.79
C PHE A 111 -4.99 -9.46 -8.62
N ALA A 112 -4.98 -10.17 -7.51
CA ALA A 112 -4.24 -9.77 -6.32
C ALA A 112 -2.73 -9.99 -6.43
N ASN A 113 -2.29 -10.84 -7.35
CA ASN A 113 -0.87 -11.15 -7.54
C ASN A 113 -0.33 -10.70 -8.91
N ASP A 114 -1.11 -9.93 -9.68
CA ASP A 114 -0.68 -9.43 -10.99
C ASP A 114 0.39 -8.36 -10.84
N PRO A 115 1.60 -8.54 -11.42
CA PRO A 115 2.59 -7.48 -11.46
C PRO A 115 2.06 -6.16 -12.01
N LEU A 116 1.10 -6.16 -12.94
CA LEU A 116 0.45 -4.95 -13.44
C LEU A 116 -0.40 -4.24 -12.37
N ASN A 117 -0.95 -4.95 -11.40
CA ASN A 117 -1.70 -4.35 -10.30
C ASN A 117 -0.83 -4.05 -9.07
N LEU A 118 0.44 -4.45 -9.06
CA LEU A 118 1.31 -4.34 -7.89
C LEU A 118 2.48 -3.38 -8.08
N LEU A 119 2.79 -2.58 -7.06
CA LEU A 119 3.95 -1.69 -7.00
C LEU A 119 4.53 -1.64 -5.58
N ALA A 120 5.86 -1.66 -5.44
CA ALA A 120 6.51 -1.22 -4.22
C ALA A 120 6.40 0.31 -4.08
N VAL A 121 5.89 0.77 -2.95
CA VAL A 121 5.57 2.19 -2.69
C VAL A 121 5.83 2.58 -1.23
N ASP A 122 5.87 3.88 -0.99
CA ASP A 122 5.86 4.48 0.34
C ASP A 122 4.64 4.03 1.17
N GLY A 123 4.90 3.55 2.38
CA GLY A 123 3.88 3.02 3.30
C GLY A 123 2.83 4.06 3.71
N PRO A 124 3.22 5.22 4.26
CA PRO A 124 2.28 6.30 4.60
C PRO A 124 1.41 6.77 3.42
N ALA A 125 1.98 6.93 2.22
CA ALA A 125 1.22 7.29 1.02
C ALA A 125 0.19 6.21 0.66
N ASN A 126 0.58 4.94 0.76
CA ASN A 126 -0.33 3.83 0.54
C ASN A 126 -1.46 3.76 1.59
N MET A 127 -1.14 4.03 2.85
CA MET A 127 -2.15 4.10 3.91
C MET A 127 -3.15 5.25 3.68
N GLN A 128 -2.68 6.40 3.20
CA GLN A 128 -3.57 7.51 2.80
C GLN A 128 -4.45 7.15 1.61
N LYS A 129 -3.93 6.40 0.63
CA LYS A 129 -4.71 5.89 -0.50
C LYS A 129 -5.82 4.96 -0.04
N SER A 130 -5.55 4.04 0.89
CA SER A 130 -6.51 3.05 1.38
C SER A 130 -7.21 2.30 0.23
N ASP A 131 -8.54 2.27 0.20
CA ASP A 131 -9.35 1.74 -0.90
C ASP A 131 -9.91 2.82 -1.86
N GLY A 132 -9.28 4.00 -1.88
CA GLY A 132 -9.61 5.10 -2.78
C GLY A 132 -9.35 4.77 -4.25
N ASP A 133 -10.26 5.22 -5.11
CA ASP A 133 -10.07 5.21 -6.56
C ASP A 133 -9.43 6.51 -7.06
N ALA A 134 -9.27 6.66 -8.39
CA ALA A 134 -8.66 7.85 -8.97
C ALA A 134 -9.43 9.17 -8.71
N ALA A 135 -10.71 9.12 -8.31
CA ALA A 135 -11.46 10.31 -7.89
C ALA A 135 -11.22 10.65 -6.42
N THR A 136 -10.95 9.66 -5.57
CA THR A 136 -10.68 9.84 -4.14
C THR A 136 -9.22 10.19 -3.87
N TRP A 137 -8.28 9.55 -4.56
CA TRP A 137 -6.86 9.71 -4.29
C TRP A 137 -6.01 9.59 -5.55
N LEU A 138 -5.06 10.50 -5.69
CA LEU A 138 -4.00 10.45 -6.70
C LEU A 138 -2.65 10.62 -6.02
N PRO A 139 -1.59 9.97 -6.53
CA PRO A 139 -0.24 10.15 -6.01
C PRO A 139 0.15 11.63 -5.85
N PRO A 140 0.77 12.03 -4.72
CA PRO A 140 1.28 13.39 -4.56
C PRO A 140 2.34 13.73 -5.62
N ASN A 141 3.13 12.74 -6.06
CA ASN A 141 4.03 12.87 -7.21
C ASN A 141 3.23 13.04 -8.51
N ARG A 142 3.06 14.29 -8.95
CA ARG A 142 2.30 14.64 -10.15
C ARG A 142 2.87 14.01 -11.42
N ALA A 143 4.19 13.87 -11.52
CA ALA A 143 4.85 13.29 -12.69
C ALA A 143 4.46 11.80 -12.90
N PHE A 144 4.06 11.10 -11.83
CA PHE A 144 3.66 9.70 -11.91
C PHE A 144 2.16 9.49 -12.22
N ARG A 145 1.32 10.53 -12.13
CA ARG A 145 -0.16 10.38 -12.23
C ARG A 145 -0.63 9.81 -13.57
N CYS A 146 0.03 10.15 -14.66
CA CYS A 146 -0.26 9.59 -15.98
C CYS A 146 -0.07 8.07 -16.00
N THR A 147 1.09 7.60 -15.54
CA THR A 147 1.41 6.18 -15.42
C THR A 147 0.45 5.47 -14.47
N TYR A 148 0.15 6.09 -13.32
CA TYR A 148 -0.78 5.56 -12.33
C TYR A 148 -2.19 5.32 -12.92
N VAL A 149 -2.77 6.33 -13.58
CA VAL A 149 -4.10 6.23 -14.18
C VAL A 149 -4.13 5.26 -15.35
N ALA A 150 -3.12 5.31 -16.24
CA ALA A 150 -3.02 4.37 -17.35
C ALA A 150 -2.94 2.91 -16.85
N ARG A 151 -2.19 2.67 -15.77
CA ARG A 151 -2.07 1.36 -15.13
C ARG A 151 -3.40 0.91 -14.52
N GLN A 152 -4.12 1.77 -13.79
CA GLN A 152 -5.46 1.44 -13.29
C GLN A 152 -6.42 1.05 -14.42
N ILE A 153 -6.42 1.79 -15.53
CA ILE A 153 -7.25 1.49 -16.70
C ILE A 153 -6.89 0.12 -17.29
N ALA A 154 -5.60 -0.17 -17.45
CA ALA A 154 -5.12 -1.44 -17.98
C ALA A 154 -5.51 -2.63 -17.06
N VAL A 155 -5.37 -2.47 -15.74
CA VAL A 155 -5.83 -3.46 -14.76
C VAL A 155 -7.33 -3.66 -14.87
N LYS A 156 -8.13 -2.59 -14.82
CA LYS A 156 -9.60 -2.69 -14.89
C LYS A 156 -10.06 -3.32 -16.21
N ALA A 157 -9.41 -3.00 -17.32
CA ALA A 157 -9.68 -3.64 -18.62
C ALA A 157 -9.37 -5.14 -18.60
N LYS A 158 -8.16 -5.53 -18.13
CA LYS A 158 -7.72 -6.93 -18.06
C LYS A 158 -8.67 -7.80 -17.22
N TYR A 159 -9.19 -7.26 -16.12
CA TYR A 159 -10.06 -7.99 -15.21
C TYR A 159 -11.55 -7.73 -15.40
N ALA A 160 -11.94 -7.05 -16.49
CA ALA A 160 -13.33 -6.71 -16.80
C ALA A 160 -14.06 -5.99 -15.63
N LEU A 161 -13.33 -5.11 -14.94
CA LEU A 161 -13.86 -4.25 -13.89
C LEU A 161 -14.44 -2.97 -14.51
N TRP A 162 -15.32 -2.29 -13.77
CA TRP A 162 -15.86 -0.99 -14.18
C TRP A 162 -15.28 0.17 -13.37
N VAL A 163 -15.61 1.38 -13.81
CA VAL A 163 -15.32 2.63 -13.11
C VAL A 163 -16.61 3.33 -12.72
N THR A 164 -16.56 4.18 -11.70
CA THR A 164 -17.66 5.11 -11.41
C THR A 164 -17.62 6.30 -12.38
N PRO A 165 -18.72 7.05 -12.53
CA PRO A 165 -18.69 8.32 -13.29
C PRO A 165 -17.58 9.26 -12.78
N ALA A 166 -17.52 9.49 -11.46
CA ALA A 166 -16.51 10.34 -10.85
C ALA A 166 -15.07 9.86 -11.11
N GLU A 167 -14.83 8.54 -11.01
CA GLU A 167 -13.54 7.93 -11.31
C GLU A 167 -13.16 8.11 -12.78
N ARG A 168 -14.10 7.87 -13.71
CA ARG A 168 -13.88 8.08 -15.14
C ARG A 168 -13.51 9.53 -15.43
N ASP A 169 -14.23 10.49 -14.84
CA ASP A 169 -13.95 11.91 -15.06
C ASP A 169 -12.58 12.31 -14.50
N ALA A 170 -12.22 11.79 -13.33
CA ALA A 170 -10.89 12.00 -12.76
C ALA A 170 -9.78 11.40 -13.64
N MET A 171 -9.96 10.17 -14.12
CA MET A 171 -9.03 9.53 -15.04
C MET A 171 -8.90 10.32 -16.35
N ALA A 172 -10.02 10.79 -16.93
CA ALA A 172 -10.02 11.60 -18.15
C ALA A 172 -9.29 12.93 -17.96
N ARG A 173 -9.52 13.63 -16.84
CA ARG A 173 -8.79 14.86 -16.51
C ARG A 173 -7.29 14.64 -16.38
N VAL A 174 -6.85 13.56 -15.72
CA VAL A 174 -5.42 13.24 -15.63
C VAL A 174 -4.85 12.96 -17.02
N LEU A 175 -5.51 12.10 -17.80
CA LEU A 175 -5.05 11.71 -19.13
C LEU A 175 -5.00 12.90 -20.12
N GLY A 176 -5.93 13.84 -20.02
CA GLY A 176 -5.94 15.05 -20.85
C GLY A 176 -4.74 15.98 -20.62
N ASN A 177 -4.06 15.83 -19.48
CA ASN A 177 -2.84 16.58 -19.13
C ASN A 177 -1.56 15.74 -19.31
N CYS A 178 -1.65 14.54 -19.87
CA CYS A 178 -0.51 13.68 -20.07
C CYS A 178 0.22 14.01 -21.38
N PRO A 179 1.56 13.94 -21.40
CA PRO A 179 2.31 14.12 -22.64
C PRO A 179 1.94 13.05 -23.66
N ALA A 180 1.88 13.43 -24.94
CA ALA A 180 1.53 12.52 -26.05
C ALA A 180 2.56 11.40 -26.28
N THR A 181 3.74 11.50 -25.67
CA THR A 181 4.80 10.48 -25.74
C THR A 181 4.90 9.77 -24.38
N PRO A 182 4.87 8.42 -24.34
CA PRO A 182 5.16 7.70 -23.11
C PRO A 182 6.59 8.03 -22.66
N PRO A 183 6.86 8.33 -21.38
CA PRO A 183 8.23 8.30 -20.90
C PRO A 183 8.78 6.89 -21.16
N GLY A 184 9.90 6.80 -21.87
CA GLY A 184 10.50 5.52 -22.23
C GLY A 184 10.89 4.70 -21.00
N PRO A 185 11.15 3.40 -21.13
CA PRO A 185 11.49 2.49 -20.02
C PRO A 185 12.81 2.82 -19.29
N GLY A 186 13.41 4.00 -19.53
CA GLY A 186 14.62 4.50 -18.86
C GLY A 186 14.56 5.98 -18.47
N SER A 187 13.42 6.66 -18.64
CA SER A 187 13.27 8.06 -18.18
C SER A 187 13.02 8.07 -16.67
N ARG A 188 14.08 7.79 -15.91
CA ARG A 188 14.16 8.15 -14.49
C ARG A 188 13.96 9.67 -14.43
N PRO A 189 12.99 10.20 -13.66
CA PRO A 189 13.02 11.62 -13.36
C PRO A 189 14.37 11.87 -12.70
N THR A 190 15.23 12.66 -13.36
CA THR A 190 16.41 13.20 -12.72
C THR A 190 15.94 13.84 -11.44
N ALA A 191 16.49 13.37 -10.31
CA ALA A 191 16.26 13.98 -9.03
C ALA A 191 16.79 15.42 -9.12
N THR A 192 15.90 16.36 -9.44
CA THR A 192 16.17 17.76 -9.17
C THR A 192 16.32 17.84 -7.66
N LYS A 193 17.53 18.21 -7.22
CA LYS A 193 17.82 18.64 -5.85
C LYS A 193 16.61 19.42 -5.32
N PRO A 194 16.02 19.08 -4.16
CA PRO A 194 14.88 19.82 -3.64
C PRO A 194 15.25 21.30 -3.56
N ALA A 195 14.50 22.13 -4.29
CA ALA A 195 14.36 23.52 -3.90
C ALA A 195 13.77 23.50 -2.49
N ALA A 196 14.39 24.26 -1.58
CA ALA A 196 13.90 24.41 -0.22
C ALA A 196 12.41 24.72 -0.26
N ALA A 197 11.62 23.91 0.44
CA ALA A 197 10.20 24.17 0.62
C ALA A 197 10.03 25.57 1.23
N PRO A 198 9.11 26.42 0.74
CA PRO A 198 8.74 27.61 1.49
C PRO A 198 8.19 27.14 2.84
N ALA A 199 8.70 27.73 3.92
CA ALA A 199 8.25 27.48 5.27
C ALA A 199 6.73 27.62 5.34
N ALA A 200 6.04 26.51 5.62
CA ALA A 200 4.65 26.58 6.03
C ALA A 200 4.59 27.43 7.29
N ALA A 201 3.78 28.49 7.23
CA ALA A 201 3.52 29.39 8.35
C ALA A 201 3.14 28.57 9.59
N ALA A 202 3.79 28.89 10.70
CA ALA A 202 3.60 28.26 11.99
C ALA A 202 2.14 28.40 12.44
N VAL A 203 1.45 27.27 12.58
CA VAL A 203 0.35 27.17 13.53
C VAL A 203 0.95 27.24 14.94
N PRO A 204 0.41 28.03 15.89
CA PRO A 204 0.98 28.13 17.23
C PRO A 204 0.85 26.78 17.95
N LEU A 205 1.95 26.30 18.53
CA LEU A 205 1.96 25.14 19.41
C LEU A 205 1.13 25.42 20.68
N PRO A 206 0.34 24.45 21.18
CA PRO A 206 -0.10 24.46 22.58
C PRO A 206 1.11 24.32 23.53
N PRO A 207 1.06 24.88 24.74
CA PRO A 207 2.19 24.88 25.66
C PRO A 207 2.57 23.45 26.11
N ALA A 208 3.89 23.26 26.25
CA ALA A 208 4.53 22.00 26.55
C ALA A 208 4.08 21.39 27.89
N ALA A 209 3.55 20.17 27.84
CA ALA A 209 3.53 19.28 28.99
C ALA A 209 4.90 18.59 29.10
N ALA A 210 5.36 18.44 30.34
CA ALA A 210 6.70 18.01 30.72
C ALA A 210 7.16 16.70 30.07
N THR A 211 8.46 16.64 29.75
CA THR A 211 9.20 15.47 29.28
C THR A 211 9.10 14.27 30.23
N PRO A 212 8.72 13.07 29.76
CA PRO A 212 9.13 11.82 30.39
C PRO A 212 10.53 11.42 29.91
N ALA A 213 11.28 10.81 30.83
CA ALA A 213 12.59 10.21 30.65
C ALA A 213 12.59 9.08 29.58
N PRO A 214 13.75 8.65 29.05
CA PRO A 214 13.82 7.83 27.85
C PRO A 214 13.23 6.43 28.06
N ALA A 215 12.32 6.03 27.16
CA ALA A 215 11.75 4.69 27.14
C ALA A 215 12.81 3.67 26.67
N ALA A 216 12.91 2.59 27.43
CA ALA A 216 13.74 1.43 27.16
C ALA A 216 13.28 0.68 25.89
N ALA A 217 14.20 -0.10 25.32
CA ALA A 217 14.03 -0.89 24.10
C ALA A 217 12.83 -1.85 24.14
N ASP A 218 12.05 -1.88 23.06
CA ASP A 218 10.93 -2.81 22.89
C ASP A 218 11.40 -4.23 22.54
N PRO A 219 10.96 -5.26 23.27
CA PRO A 219 11.17 -6.65 22.90
C PRO A 219 10.16 -7.06 21.82
N ALA A 220 10.68 -7.54 20.69
CA ALA A 220 9.87 -8.22 19.69
C ALA A 220 9.21 -9.47 20.32
N GLY A 221 7.86 -9.48 20.38
CA GLY A 221 7.07 -10.66 20.74
C GLY A 221 6.26 -10.62 22.05
N ALA A 222 5.96 -9.45 22.61
CA ALA A 222 5.23 -9.35 23.88
C ALA A 222 3.83 -9.99 23.81
N TYR A 223 3.68 -11.21 24.35
CA TYR A 223 2.39 -11.74 24.78
C TYR A 223 2.06 -11.11 26.13
N TYR A 224 1.01 -10.28 26.19
CA TYR A 224 0.55 -9.74 27.48
C TYR A 224 -0.31 -10.77 28.20
N ALA A 225 0.06 -11.09 29.45
CA ALA A 225 -0.70 -12.04 30.26
C ALA A 225 -2.13 -11.55 30.57
N ASN A 226 -2.31 -10.23 30.73
CA ASN A 226 -3.60 -9.57 31.03
C ASN A 226 -3.49 -8.05 30.83
N CYS A 227 -4.61 -7.33 31.01
CA CYS A 227 -4.67 -5.88 30.86
C CYS A 227 -3.85 -5.07 31.86
N ALA A 228 -3.50 -5.61 33.03
CA ALA A 228 -2.58 -4.92 33.94
C ALA A 228 -1.17 -4.83 33.33
N ALA A 229 -0.71 -5.89 32.66
CA ALA A 229 0.56 -5.88 31.94
C ALA A 229 0.54 -4.90 30.75
N VAL A 230 -0.58 -4.79 30.03
CA VAL A 230 -0.75 -3.84 28.91
C VAL A 230 -0.66 -2.39 29.40
N ARG A 231 -1.32 -2.06 30.52
CA ARG A 231 -1.29 -0.72 31.12
C ARG A 231 0.08 -0.39 31.71
N ALA A 232 0.72 -1.34 32.40
CA ALA A 232 2.06 -1.18 32.95
C ALA A 232 3.11 -0.93 31.85
N ALA A 233 2.90 -1.49 30.66
CA ALA A 233 3.74 -1.24 29.48
C ALA A 233 3.36 0.03 28.69
N GLY A 234 2.35 0.80 29.14
CA GLY A 234 1.89 2.01 28.43
C GLY A 234 1.21 1.73 27.08
N ALA A 235 0.80 0.49 26.82
CA ALA A 235 0.25 0.04 25.54
C ALA A 235 -1.28 0.03 25.49
N ALA A 236 -1.96 0.46 26.56
CA ALA A 236 -3.43 0.51 26.63
C ALA A 236 -3.97 1.87 26.13
N PRO A 237 -5.08 1.92 25.38
CA PRO A 237 -5.82 0.77 24.85
C PRO A 237 -5.08 0.12 23.66
N ILE A 238 -5.02 -1.22 23.65
CA ILE A 238 -4.30 -1.99 22.65
C ILE A 238 -5.25 -2.43 21.52
N ARG A 239 -4.97 -2.06 20.27
CA ARG A 239 -5.90 -2.27 19.14
C ARG A 239 -5.57 -3.48 18.30
N ARG A 240 -6.58 -4.08 17.65
CA ARG A 240 -6.42 -5.19 16.72
C ARG A 240 -5.38 -4.87 15.64
N GLY A 241 -4.34 -5.70 15.56
CA GLY A 241 -3.21 -5.52 14.64
C GLY A 241 -1.98 -4.83 15.26
N GLN A 242 -2.08 -4.30 16.48
CA GLN A 242 -0.91 -3.86 17.24
C GLN A 242 -0.13 -5.05 17.82
N PRO A 243 1.21 -4.97 17.93
CA PRO A 243 2.03 -6.00 18.58
C PRO A 243 1.54 -6.28 20.00
N GLY A 244 1.28 -7.56 20.30
CA GLY A 244 0.78 -8.01 21.61
C GLY A 244 -0.74 -7.96 21.79
N TYR A 245 -1.51 -7.47 20.81
CA TYR A 245 -2.96 -7.61 20.82
C TYR A 245 -3.37 -9.09 20.77
N SER A 246 -4.31 -9.48 21.62
CA SER A 246 -5.01 -10.77 21.52
C SER A 246 -6.49 -10.58 21.87
N SER A 247 -7.36 -11.42 21.31
CA SER A 247 -8.80 -11.38 21.59
C SER A 247 -9.16 -11.65 23.06
N ARG A 248 -8.23 -12.17 23.87
CA ARG A 248 -8.42 -12.35 25.32
C ARG A 248 -8.34 -11.05 26.11
N LEU A 249 -7.78 -10.00 25.50
CA LEU A 249 -7.62 -8.66 26.07
C LEU A 249 -8.79 -7.73 25.70
N ASP A 250 -9.61 -8.15 24.74
CA ASP A 250 -10.72 -7.45 24.11
C ASP A 250 -12.02 -8.15 24.52
N ARG A 251 -12.59 -7.71 25.65
CA ARG A 251 -13.66 -8.44 26.36
C ARG A 251 -14.99 -8.38 25.61
N ASP A 252 -15.26 -7.27 24.94
CA ASP A 252 -16.48 -7.00 24.19
C ASP A 252 -16.32 -7.28 22.68
N GLY A 253 -15.10 -7.45 22.20
CA GLY A 253 -14.78 -7.97 20.88
C GLY A 253 -14.79 -6.92 19.77
N ASP A 254 -14.77 -5.64 20.13
CA ASP A 254 -14.92 -4.50 19.23
C ASP A 254 -13.62 -4.15 18.48
N GLY A 255 -12.50 -4.79 18.86
CA GLY A 255 -11.17 -4.55 18.31
C GLY A 255 -10.27 -3.67 19.19
N VAL A 256 -10.73 -3.27 20.37
CA VAL A 256 -10.02 -2.44 21.35
C VAL A 256 -9.86 -3.23 22.66
N GLY A 257 -8.65 -3.74 22.89
CA GLY A 257 -8.31 -4.44 24.12
C GLY A 257 -7.94 -3.49 25.27
N CYS A 258 -8.33 -3.86 26.48
CA CYS A 258 -7.92 -3.21 27.73
C CYS A 258 -8.26 -1.72 27.86
N GLU A 259 -9.43 -1.32 27.34
CA GLU A 259 -10.11 -0.08 27.71
C GLU A 259 -10.29 0.09 29.24
#